data_AF-A0A7V4M4X7-F1
#
_entry.id   AF-A0A7V4M4X7-F1
#
_cell.length_a   1.000
_cell.length_b   1.000
_cell.length_c   1.000
_cell.angle_alpha   90.00
_cell.angle_beta   90.00
_cell.angle_gamma   90.00
#
_symmetry.space_group_name_H-M   'P 1'
#
loop_
_entity.id
_entity.type
_entity.pdbx_description
1 polymer ?
#
loop_
_entity_poly.entity_id
_entity_poly.type
_entity_poly.pdbx_seq_one_letter_code
_entity_poly.pdbx_strand_id
1 'polypeptide(L)'
;MSGCDDRESQQMRGRGLPRRGPQATESLGMLAVLGSLVFLAAWGAGPGSARAADAAARPNVIVILTDDQGYGELGATGNPVIRTPHIDRLAEESVWLTNFHVMPVCSPTRACLMTGRYHYRTGVTDTYLGRSLMRADEITLAEMLRAAGYRTGIFGKWHLGDNYPMRAMDQGFEESLVLNGGGLAQPADPPGPVDPLGAYFNPTLRRNGQWVKTSGYVSDVITDAAIEFIEKHRGQPFFLYLPFNCPHDPHQVPDEYRRRCLSRDFRPEAFPRHPSGHPMTPKNDPEVLARVYGMIENIDDNVGRLLAKLDGLKLADQTIVVYFSDNGCQNHRGYNAGFQGWKGTVYEGGIHQFCFLRWPAHLKGGRRVDRISAAIDLAPTLLELCNVAAPPGVRFDGRSLAPLLRGESAAWPDRVLFCQWHRGDAPERYRAFAARSQDWKLVQPLGAAERWNGKTSFQLYDMVRDPLERRDVAAEHPDRVAKLKAAYDAWFDDVTAGRDYAVPPRIVLGAPQENPVLLTRQDWRGRGANWGPKGEGYWEVHVAAAGRYAITVRFAQASANGEVALSLGGVSVRRPVKAGQSECAFPAVALSAGPARVEASLRQDSATGGVQYVEVRRLD
;
A
#
# COMPACT_ATOMS: atom_id res chain seq x y z
N MET A 1 2.16 56.18 -9.56
CA MET A 1 3.20 56.92 -10.27
C MET A 1 3.66 55.98 -11.39
N SER A 2 3.07 56.03 -12.60
CA SER A 2 3.41 56.93 -13.72
C SER A 2 4.88 56.80 -14.14
N GLY A 3 5.21 56.37 -15.36
CA GLY A 3 4.39 55.95 -16.52
C GLY A 3 5.28 55.71 -17.76
N CYS A 4 4.68 55.44 -18.94
CA CYS A 4 5.25 55.47 -20.31
C CYS A 4 6.51 54.59 -20.59
N ASP A 5 6.80 54.15 -21.83
CA ASP A 5 6.31 54.59 -23.14
C ASP A 5 6.16 53.44 -24.19
N ASP A 6 5.52 53.77 -25.32
CA ASP A 6 5.18 52.88 -26.46
C ASP A 6 6.23 52.85 -27.61
N ARG A 7 5.97 51.95 -28.59
CA ARG A 7 6.51 51.88 -29.98
C ARG A 7 7.86 51.15 -30.15
N GLU A 8 8.17 50.50 -31.27
CA GLU A 8 7.63 50.67 -32.64
C GLU A 8 7.61 49.34 -33.45
N SER A 9 6.91 49.33 -34.59
CA SER A 9 6.68 48.16 -35.45
C SER A 9 7.38 48.25 -36.81
N GLN A 10 7.67 47.11 -37.45
CA GLN A 10 7.50 46.97 -38.91
C GLN A 10 7.52 45.53 -39.43
N GLN A 11 6.69 45.28 -40.46
CA GLN A 11 6.63 44.06 -41.27
C GLN A 11 7.55 44.15 -42.50
N MET A 12 7.77 43.05 -43.24
CA MET A 12 7.48 42.94 -44.70
C MET A 12 7.87 41.56 -45.29
N ARG A 13 6.90 40.90 -45.96
CA ARG A 13 6.90 40.10 -47.23
C ARG A 13 8.20 39.38 -47.68
N GLY A 14 8.20 38.18 -48.27
CA GLY A 14 7.13 37.34 -48.86
C GLY A 14 7.17 37.28 -50.41
N ARG A 15 7.60 36.13 -50.98
CA ARG A 15 7.54 35.62 -52.39
C ARG A 15 8.38 34.31 -52.44
N GLY A 16 8.23 33.34 -53.35
CA GLY A 16 7.34 33.14 -54.50
C GLY A 16 7.99 32.21 -55.55
N LEU A 17 7.40 31.03 -55.81
CA LEU A 17 7.80 29.97 -56.78
C LEU A 17 7.93 30.46 -58.26
N PRO A 18 8.66 29.77 -59.18
CA PRO A 18 8.11 28.60 -59.93
C PRO A 18 9.10 27.52 -60.48
N ARG A 19 8.51 26.48 -61.11
CA ARG A 19 9.13 25.29 -61.77
C ARG A 19 9.54 25.51 -63.24
N ARG A 20 10.47 24.70 -63.78
CA ARG A 20 10.34 23.86 -65.02
C ARG A 20 11.63 23.07 -65.33
N GLY A 21 11.50 21.93 -66.05
CA GLY A 21 12.62 21.10 -66.58
C GLY A 21 12.91 21.36 -68.07
N PRO A 22 13.72 20.51 -68.74
CA PRO A 22 13.15 19.59 -69.76
C PRO A 22 13.86 18.20 -69.89
N GLN A 23 13.52 17.47 -70.97
CA GLN A 23 13.62 16.01 -71.22
C GLN A 23 14.89 15.53 -72.00
N ALA A 24 14.97 14.18 -72.18
CA ALA A 24 15.49 13.41 -73.35
C ALA A 24 17.02 13.07 -73.42
N THR A 25 17.52 11.97 -74.02
CA THR A 25 16.95 10.69 -74.57
C THR A 25 18.04 9.61 -74.81
N GLU A 26 17.66 8.31 -74.82
CA GLU A 26 18.23 7.16 -75.63
C GLU A 26 19.72 6.72 -75.46
N SER A 27 20.17 5.47 -75.73
CA SER A 27 19.52 4.18 -76.12
C SER A 27 20.44 2.94 -75.98
N LEU A 28 19.83 1.77 -75.73
CA LEU A 28 20.19 0.37 -76.09
C LEU A 28 21.56 -0.28 -75.79
N GLY A 29 21.48 -1.51 -75.25
CA GLY A 29 22.50 -2.57 -75.30
C GLY A 29 21.89 -3.90 -74.81
N MET A 30 21.53 -4.81 -75.73
CA MET A 30 20.68 -5.98 -75.47
C MET A 30 21.44 -7.30 -75.71
N LEU A 31 21.31 -8.26 -74.79
CA LEU A 31 21.45 -9.69 -75.11
C LEU A 31 20.78 -10.57 -74.04
N ALA A 32 19.87 -11.42 -74.51
CA ALA A 32 19.16 -12.42 -73.70
C ALA A 32 19.77 -13.81 -73.93
N VAL A 33 19.45 -14.79 -73.07
CA VAL A 33 19.17 -16.19 -73.50
C VAL A 33 18.47 -16.98 -72.38
N LEU A 34 17.25 -17.42 -72.69
CA LEU A 34 16.50 -18.63 -72.28
C LEU A 34 16.46 -19.12 -70.81
N GLY A 35 15.22 -19.26 -70.32
CA GLY A 35 14.81 -20.10 -69.19
C GLY A 35 13.29 -20.23 -69.17
N SER A 36 12.75 -21.32 -69.74
CA SER A 36 11.33 -21.44 -70.10
C SER A 36 10.36 -21.55 -68.91
N LEU A 37 9.16 -20.97 -69.08
CA LEU A 37 7.97 -21.25 -68.27
C LEU A 37 7.36 -22.62 -68.64
N VAL A 38 6.78 -23.33 -67.66
CA VAL A 38 5.40 -23.91 -67.66
C VAL A 38 5.15 -24.72 -66.37
N PHE A 39 3.96 -24.51 -65.78
CA PHE A 39 3.21 -25.29 -64.76
C PHE A 39 3.69 -26.73 -64.46
N LEU A 40 3.73 -27.23 -63.21
CA LEU A 40 2.56 -27.51 -62.34
C LEU A 40 2.95 -27.87 -60.88
N ALA A 41 1.94 -27.95 -60.01
CA ALA A 41 1.95 -28.17 -58.56
C ALA A 41 2.91 -29.20 -57.91
N ALA A 42 3.48 -28.84 -56.76
CA ALA A 42 3.86 -29.75 -55.66
C ALA A 42 3.95 -28.99 -54.30
N TRP A 43 3.83 -29.69 -53.18
CA TRP A 43 3.83 -29.12 -51.82
C TRP A 43 5.11 -28.37 -51.45
N GLY A 44 4.96 -27.23 -50.75
CA GLY A 44 6.00 -26.58 -49.97
C GLY A 44 5.42 -26.21 -48.60
N ALA A 45 6.12 -26.56 -47.52
CA ALA A 45 5.62 -26.38 -46.15
C ALA A 45 5.31 -24.91 -45.85
N GLY A 46 4.18 -24.66 -45.18
CA GLY A 46 3.86 -23.31 -44.70
C GLY A 46 4.87 -22.87 -43.62
N PRO A 47 5.16 -21.56 -43.50
CA PRO A 47 5.99 -21.02 -42.42
C PRO A 47 5.19 -21.01 -41.10
N GLY A 48 4.97 -22.20 -40.56
CA GLY A 48 4.68 -22.38 -39.14
C GLY A 48 5.91 -22.01 -38.31
N SER A 49 5.67 -21.57 -37.07
CA SER A 49 6.67 -21.45 -36.00
C SER A 49 7.99 -20.72 -36.34
N ALA A 50 7.92 -19.39 -36.45
CA ALA A 50 9.10 -18.50 -36.31
C ALA A 50 8.83 -17.29 -35.39
N ARG A 51 7.98 -17.47 -34.36
CA ARG A 51 7.73 -16.46 -33.31
C ARG A 51 7.60 -17.07 -31.91
N ALA A 52 8.30 -18.19 -31.69
CA ALA A 52 8.38 -18.90 -30.41
C ALA A 52 9.84 -19.31 -30.17
N ALA A 53 10.68 -18.32 -29.86
CA ALA A 53 12.05 -18.50 -29.37
C ALA A 53 12.33 -17.38 -28.36
N ASP A 54 12.33 -17.76 -27.08
CA ASP A 54 12.72 -16.98 -25.90
C ASP A 54 12.42 -15.48 -25.85
N ALA A 55 11.17 -15.17 -25.49
CA ALA A 55 11.02 -14.37 -24.27
C ALA A 55 11.23 -15.35 -23.11
N ALA A 56 12.38 -15.29 -22.43
CA ALA A 56 12.65 -16.12 -21.25
C ALA A 56 11.46 -16.03 -20.28
N ALA A 57 10.93 -17.18 -19.85
CA ALA A 57 9.66 -17.26 -19.16
C ALA A 57 9.65 -16.33 -17.94
N ARG A 58 8.83 -15.28 -18.01
CA ARG A 58 8.73 -14.28 -16.95
C ARG A 58 8.30 -14.94 -15.64
N PRO A 59 8.99 -14.66 -14.51
CA PRO A 59 8.67 -15.29 -13.25
C PRO A 59 7.32 -14.81 -12.73
N ASN A 60 6.64 -15.68 -11.99
CA ASN A 60 5.55 -15.28 -11.11
C ASN A 60 6.12 -14.44 -9.96
N VAL A 61 5.29 -13.57 -9.39
CA VAL A 61 5.63 -12.74 -8.23
C VAL A 61 4.60 -12.93 -7.15
N ILE A 62 5.05 -13.25 -5.95
CA ILE A 62 4.23 -13.27 -4.73
C ILE A 62 4.84 -12.26 -3.76
N VAL A 63 4.04 -11.30 -3.30
CA VAL A 63 4.39 -10.42 -2.18
C VAL A 63 3.47 -10.74 -1.02
N ILE A 64 4.04 -11.31 0.04
CA ILE A 64 3.38 -11.56 1.31
C ILE A 64 3.72 -10.41 2.24
N LEU A 65 2.68 -9.80 2.83
CA LEU A 65 2.82 -8.66 3.74
C LEU A 65 2.02 -8.92 5.02
N THR A 66 2.67 -8.82 6.17
CA THR A 66 1.99 -8.83 7.47
C THR A 66 1.72 -7.41 7.98
N ASP A 67 0.79 -7.29 8.93
CA ASP A 67 0.22 -6.04 9.42
C ASP A 67 0.45 -5.97 10.93
N ASP A 68 1.34 -5.07 11.37
CA ASP A 68 1.81 -4.92 12.75
C ASP A 68 2.70 -6.06 13.30
N GLN A 69 3.33 -6.88 12.45
CA GLN A 69 4.36 -7.81 12.92
C GLN A 69 5.69 -7.07 13.17
N GLY A 70 6.21 -7.15 14.38
CA GLY A 70 7.50 -6.54 14.74
C GLY A 70 8.70 -7.34 14.23
N TYR A 71 9.85 -6.67 14.06
CA TYR A 71 11.08 -7.33 13.58
C TYR A 71 11.41 -8.56 14.42
N GLY A 72 11.32 -8.46 15.75
CA GLY A 72 11.63 -9.56 16.68
C GLY A 72 10.52 -10.60 16.85
N GLU A 73 9.50 -10.66 15.99
CA GLU A 73 8.38 -11.61 16.12
C GLU A 73 8.49 -12.78 15.11
N LEU A 74 9.71 -13.30 14.92
CA LEU A 74 10.04 -14.52 14.17
C LEU A 74 11.17 -15.29 14.86
N GLY A 75 11.23 -16.61 14.67
CA GLY A 75 12.36 -17.43 15.11
C GLY A 75 13.67 -17.00 14.43
N ALA A 76 13.62 -16.77 13.12
CA ALA A 76 14.75 -16.30 12.31
C ALA A 76 15.34 -14.94 12.74
N THR A 77 14.58 -14.10 13.46
CA THR A 77 15.05 -12.82 14.02
C THR A 77 15.45 -12.92 15.50
N GLY A 78 15.53 -14.14 16.06
CA GLY A 78 16.06 -14.41 17.39
C GLY A 78 15.00 -14.46 18.50
N ASN A 79 13.73 -14.69 18.18
CA ASN A 79 12.68 -14.93 19.17
C ASN A 79 12.68 -16.40 19.62
N PRO A 80 12.96 -16.73 20.89
CA PRO A 80 13.04 -18.12 21.34
C PRO A 80 11.69 -18.72 21.77
N VAL A 81 10.62 -17.91 21.77
CA VAL A 81 9.30 -18.31 22.32
C VAL A 81 8.29 -18.62 21.22
N ILE A 82 8.29 -17.84 20.13
CA ILE A 82 7.46 -18.10 18.95
C ILE A 82 8.00 -19.28 18.13
N ARG A 83 7.16 -19.94 17.34
CA ARG A 83 7.59 -21.00 16.41
C ARG A 83 7.09 -20.69 15.02
N THR A 84 8.00 -20.26 14.14
CA THR A 84 7.70 -19.92 12.75
C THR A 84 8.51 -20.77 11.76
N PRO A 85 8.45 -22.11 11.82
CA PRO A 85 9.31 -22.99 11.03
C PRO A 85 9.22 -22.78 9.51
N HIS A 86 8.07 -22.35 8.97
CA HIS A 86 7.92 -22.13 7.53
C HIS A 86 8.51 -20.81 7.05
N ILE A 87 8.33 -19.73 7.82
CA ILE A 87 8.92 -18.41 7.57
C ILE A 87 10.42 -18.43 7.91
N ASP A 88 10.85 -19.19 8.92
CA ASP A 88 12.26 -19.37 9.27
C ASP A 88 12.99 -20.09 8.13
N ARG A 89 12.40 -21.19 7.60
CA ARG A 89 12.90 -21.85 6.38
C ARG A 89 12.87 -20.92 5.17
N LEU A 90 11.83 -20.09 5.00
CA LEU A 90 11.79 -19.09 3.94
C LEU A 90 12.94 -18.08 4.06
N ALA A 91 13.29 -17.64 5.27
CA ALA A 91 14.41 -16.74 5.52
C ALA A 91 15.76 -17.40 5.18
N GLU A 92 15.93 -18.68 5.52
CA GLU A 92 17.12 -19.48 5.15
C GLU A 92 17.23 -19.70 3.63
N GLU A 93 16.13 -19.94 2.92
CA GLU A 93 16.11 -20.12 1.47
C GLU A 93 16.16 -18.79 0.67
N SER A 94 16.11 -17.64 1.36
CA SER A 94 16.04 -16.31 0.74
C SER A 94 17.39 -15.59 0.67
N VAL A 95 17.43 -14.52 -0.13
CA VAL A 95 18.30 -13.37 0.16
C VAL A 95 17.57 -12.49 1.18
N TRP A 96 18.18 -12.28 2.35
CA TRP A 96 17.66 -11.41 3.40
C TRP A 96 18.27 -10.01 3.29
N LEU A 97 17.43 -9.01 3.01
CA LEU A 97 17.77 -7.59 3.19
C LEU A 97 17.74 -7.26 4.69
N THR A 98 18.90 -7.27 5.36
CA THR A 98 18.97 -7.12 6.83
C THR A 98 18.84 -5.68 7.31
N ASN A 99 18.88 -4.72 6.39
CA ASN A 99 18.83 -3.28 6.66
C ASN A 99 17.70 -2.62 5.84
N PHE A 100 16.51 -3.22 5.93
CA PHE A 100 15.32 -2.86 5.16
C PHE A 100 14.35 -2.01 5.99
N HIS A 101 13.77 -0.98 5.36
CA HIS A 101 12.94 0.01 6.05
C HIS A 101 11.55 0.19 5.43
N VAL A 102 10.59 0.46 6.30
CA VAL A 102 9.19 0.75 6.01
C VAL A 102 8.80 2.10 6.60
N MET A 103 7.57 2.55 6.38
CA MET A 103 7.03 3.74 7.04
C MET A 103 6.51 3.37 8.44
N PRO A 104 6.36 4.33 9.37
CA PRO A 104 5.88 4.03 10.74
C PRO A 104 4.50 3.40 10.85
N VAL A 105 3.67 3.42 9.80
CA VAL A 105 2.32 2.85 9.77
C VAL A 105 1.94 2.31 8.37
N CYS A 106 0.96 1.40 8.38
CA CYS A 106 0.51 0.56 7.26
C CYS A 106 0.22 1.25 5.91
N SER A 107 -0.77 2.16 5.80
CA SER A 107 -1.16 2.73 4.49
C SER A 107 0.00 3.44 3.76
N PRO A 108 0.82 4.29 4.43
CA PRO A 108 2.09 4.78 3.90
C PRO A 108 3.03 3.71 3.33
N THR A 109 3.29 2.61 4.04
CA THR A 109 4.14 1.53 3.52
C THR A 109 3.52 0.84 2.31
N ARG A 110 2.21 0.62 2.32
CA ARG A 110 1.45 -0.01 1.23
C ARG A 110 1.49 0.85 -0.04
N ALA A 111 1.36 2.18 0.10
CA ALA A 111 1.54 3.13 -1.00
C ALA A 111 2.99 3.10 -1.54
N CYS A 112 3.99 3.08 -0.65
CA CYS A 112 5.40 2.96 -1.02
C CYS A 112 5.70 1.69 -1.82
N LEU A 113 5.20 0.53 -1.36
CA LEU A 113 5.32 -0.76 -2.06
C LEU A 113 4.64 -0.72 -3.43
N MET A 114 3.40 -0.22 -3.51
CA MET A 114 2.62 -0.26 -4.74
C MET A 114 3.16 0.69 -5.81
N THR A 115 3.78 1.82 -5.45
CA THR A 115 4.18 2.85 -6.42
C THR A 115 5.68 2.99 -6.62
N GLY A 116 6.50 2.44 -5.72
CA GLY A 116 7.95 2.69 -5.67
C GLY A 116 8.31 4.14 -5.33
N ARG A 117 7.37 4.89 -4.75
CA ARG A 117 7.44 6.33 -4.48
C ARG A 117 7.08 6.62 -3.03
N TYR A 118 7.61 7.71 -2.47
CA TYR A 118 7.27 8.10 -1.10
C TYR A 118 5.79 8.43 -0.97
N HIS A 119 5.13 7.86 0.05
CA HIS A 119 3.69 7.97 0.29
C HIS A 119 3.11 9.40 0.20
N TYR A 120 3.84 10.43 0.64
CA TYR A 120 3.44 11.83 0.45
C TYR A 120 3.19 12.19 -1.03
N ARG A 121 4.04 11.74 -1.96
CA ARG A 121 3.79 11.93 -3.40
C ARG A 121 2.48 11.27 -3.85
N THR A 122 2.07 10.16 -3.24
CA THR A 122 0.85 9.43 -3.58
C THR A 122 -0.43 10.03 -2.99
N GLY A 123 -0.31 11.07 -2.14
CA GLY A 123 -1.41 11.71 -1.41
C GLY A 123 -1.82 11.02 -0.10
N VAL A 124 -1.27 9.84 0.20
CA VAL A 124 -1.45 9.16 1.48
C VAL A 124 -0.65 9.89 2.56
N THR A 125 -1.31 10.34 3.63
CA THR A 125 -0.65 11.00 4.78
C THR A 125 -0.81 10.25 6.09
N ASP A 126 -1.83 9.40 6.20
CA ASP A 126 -2.22 8.74 7.47
C ASP A 126 -3.13 7.52 7.18
N THR A 127 -3.61 6.80 8.21
CA THR A 127 -4.30 5.51 8.06
C THR A 127 -5.83 5.56 8.05
N TYR A 128 -6.44 6.75 8.21
CA TYR A 128 -7.88 6.91 8.41
C TYR A 128 -8.31 8.38 8.22
N LEU A 129 -9.62 8.64 8.29
CA LEU A 129 -10.24 9.94 8.00
C LEU A 129 -9.91 10.46 6.60
N GLY A 130 -10.01 9.57 5.61
CA GLY A 130 -9.79 9.89 4.19
C GLY A 130 -8.32 10.17 3.81
N ARG A 131 -7.38 9.92 4.73
CA ARG A 131 -5.94 10.14 4.55
C ARG A 131 -5.18 8.89 4.08
N SER A 132 -5.83 7.72 4.16
CA SER A 132 -5.36 6.46 3.59
C SER A 132 -5.63 6.35 2.09
N LEU A 133 -6.45 7.25 1.54
CA LEU A 133 -6.79 7.28 0.13
C LEU A 133 -5.56 7.60 -0.72
N MET A 134 -5.15 6.67 -1.58
CA MET A 134 -4.14 6.91 -2.60
C MET A 134 -4.78 7.67 -3.78
N ARG A 135 -4.06 8.62 -4.37
CA ARG A 135 -4.56 9.28 -5.58
C ARG A 135 -4.55 8.28 -6.75
N ALA A 136 -5.68 8.12 -7.40
CA ALA A 136 -5.85 7.22 -8.55
C ALA A 136 -5.14 7.68 -9.84
N ASP A 137 -4.29 8.72 -9.78
CA ASP A 137 -3.36 9.11 -10.83
C ASP A 137 -1.94 8.53 -10.66
N GLU A 138 -1.67 7.89 -9.51
CA GLU A 138 -0.49 7.04 -9.34
C GLU A 138 -0.69 5.71 -10.07
N ILE A 139 0.38 5.16 -10.66
CA ILE A 139 0.35 3.87 -11.36
C ILE A 139 0.96 2.81 -10.44
N THR A 140 0.24 1.72 -10.19
CA THR A 140 0.70 0.67 -9.27
C THR A 140 1.56 -0.40 -9.95
N LEU A 141 2.31 -1.14 -9.13
CA LEU A 141 3.02 -2.35 -9.53
C LEU A 141 2.08 -3.39 -10.15
N ALA A 142 0.83 -3.49 -9.68
CA ALA A 142 -0.17 -4.36 -10.27
C ALA A 142 -0.53 -3.90 -11.69
N GLU A 143 -0.76 -2.62 -11.91
CA GLU A 143 -1.02 -2.08 -13.25
C GLU A 143 0.18 -2.25 -14.20
N MET A 144 1.40 -2.00 -13.72
CA MET A 144 2.63 -2.15 -14.50
C MET A 144 2.86 -3.61 -14.92
N LEU A 145 2.67 -4.57 -14.01
CA LEU A 145 2.78 -6.00 -14.33
C LEU A 145 1.61 -6.47 -15.21
N ARG A 146 0.38 -6.02 -14.94
CA ARG A 146 -0.79 -6.34 -15.78
C ARG A 146 -0.64 -5.84 -17.21
N ALA A 147 -0.13 -4.62 -17.40
CA ALA A 147 0.20 -4.09 -18.72
C ALA A 147 1.28 -4.92 -19.45
N ALA A 148 2.14 -5.62 -18.70
CA ALA A 148 3.12 -6.57 -19.22
C ALA A 148 2.57 -8.00 -19.42
N GLY A 149 1.26 -8.22 -19.25
CA GLY A 149 0.58 -9.50 -19.48
C GLY A 149 0.48 -10.41 -18.26
N TYR A 150 0.76 -9.92 -17.05
CA TYR A 150 0.53 -10.69 -15.83
C TYR A 150 -0.96 -10.76 -15.49
N ARG A 151 -1.40 -11.88 -14.89
CA ARG A 151 -2.64 -11.90 -14.11
C ARG A 151 -2.38 -11.34 -12.72
N THR A 152 -3.30 -10.57 -12.17
CA THR A 152 -3.09 -9.86 -10.90
C THR A 152 -4.16 -10.24 -9.87
N GLY A 153 -3.71 -10.67 -8.68
CA GLY A 153 -4.55 -11.13 -7.59
C GLY A 153 -4.22 -10.45 -6.26
N ILE A 154 -5.22 -10.06 -5.49
CA ILE A 154 -5.06 -9.52 -4.13
C ILE A 154 -6.02 -10.17 -3.14
N PHE A 155 -5.48 -10.66 -2.02
CA PHE A 155 -6.28 -11.37 -1.01
C PHE A 155 -5.89 -10.86 0.39
N GLY A 156 -6.80 -10.13 1.05
CA GLY A 156 -6.56 -9.49 2.36
C GLY A 156 -6.67 -7.96 2.37
N LYS A 157 -5.79 -7.28 3.10
CA LYS A 157 -5.87 -5.83 3.39
C LYS A 157 -5.36 -4.96 2.25
N TRP A 158 -6.24 -4.19 1.60
CA TRP A 158 -5.84 -3.18 0.62
C TRP A 158 -5.40 -1.87 1.29
N HIS A 159 -6.33 -1.21 1.98
CA HIS A 159 -6.11 0.00 2.78
C HIS A 159 -5.53 1.22 2.03
N LEU A 160 -5.76 1.31 0.71
CA LEU A 160 -5.43 2.48 -0.13
C LEU A 160 -6.67 3.15 -0.76
N GLY A 161 -7.87 2.66 -0.42
CA GLY A 161 -9.17 3.24 -0.79
C GLY A 161 -10.22 2.17 -1.06
N ASP A 162 -11.42 2.33 -0.50
CA ASP A 162 -12.48 1.30 -0.52
C ASP A 162 -13.55 1.52 -1.62
N ASN A 163 -13.50 2.68 -2.28
CA ASN A 163 -14.44 3.10 -3.33
C ASN A 163 -13.74 3.54 -4.62
N TYR A 164 -14.49 3.52 -5.74
CA TYR A 164 -14.04 3.94 -7.06
C TYR A 164 -13.53 5.41 -7.02
N PRO A 165 -12.35 5.73 -7.59
CA PRO A 165 -11.48 4.91 -8.45
C PRO A 165 -10.25 4.30 -7.74
N MET A 166 -10.31 4.08 -6.42
CA MET A 166 -9.15 3.75 -5.57
C MET A 166 -9.16 2.30 -5.07
N ARG A 167 -10.17 1.49 -5.42
CA ARG A 167 -10.24 0.07 -5.01
C ARG A 167 -9.12 -0.70 -5.67
N ALA A 168 -8.67 -1.79 -5.05
CA ALA A 168 -7.63 -2.64 -5.64
C ALA A 168 -7.97 -3.09 -7.08
N MET A 169 -9.25 -3.35 -7.37
CA MET A 169 -9.73 -3.70 -8.72
C MET A 169 -9.67 -2.56 -9.75
N ASP A 170 -9.68 -1.31 -9.30
CA ASP A 170 -9.46 -0.13 -10.15
C ASP A 170 -7.96 0.14 -10.33
N GLN A 171 -7.14 -0.33 -9.37
CA GLN A 171 -5.71 -0.09 -9.23
C GLN A 171 -4.87 -1.31 -9.67
N GLY A 172 -5.36 -2.01 -10.69
CA GLY A 172 -4.60 -3.05 -11.42
C GLY A 172 -4.84 -4.51 -11.04
N PHE A 173 -5.61 -4.82 -9.98
CA PHE A 173 -5.89 -6.22 -9.58
C PHE A 173 -7.14 -6.80 -10.26
N GLU A 174 -6.99 -7.83 -11.08
CA GLU A 174 -8.12 -8.45 -11.80
C GLU A 174 -8.99 -9.36 -10.90
N GLU A 175 -8.38 -9.95 -9.88
CA GLU A 175 -9.06 -10.82 -8.91
C GLU A 175 -8.75 -10.34 -7.49
N SER A 176 -9.80 -10.16 -6.70
CA SER A 176 -9.70 -9.58 -5.35
C SER A 176 -10.63 -10.27 -4.38
N LEU A 177 -10.15 -10.49 -3.16
CA LEU A 177 -10.95 -10.78 -1.96
C LEU A 177 -10.38 -9.98 -0.79
N VAL A 178 -10.90 -8.79 -0.57
CA VAL A 178 -10.28 -7.81 0.36
C VAL A 178 -11.18 -7.45 1.52
N LEU A 179 -10.58 -7.07 2.65
CA LEU A 179 -11.26 -6.28 3.67
C LEU A 179 -11.16 -4.79 3.32
N ASN A 180 -12.15 -4.02 3.75
CA ASN A 180 -12.15 -2.56 3.67
C ASN A 180 -11.37 -1.95 4.84
N GLY A 181 -10.97 -0.69 4.69
CA GLY A 181 -10.33 0.09 5.75
C GLY A 181 -9.00 -0.48 6.22
N GLY A 182 -8.70 -0.29 7.51
CA GLY A 182 -7.43 -0.67 8.12
C GLY A 182 -7.41 -2.02 8.84
N GLY A 183 -8.50 -2.78 8.82
CA GLY A 183 -8.70 -3.98 9.61
C GLY A 183 -10.19 -4.27 9.79
N LEU A 184 -10.51 -5.45 10.34
CA LEU A 184 -11.89 -5.84 10.65
C LEU A 184 -12.35 -5.28 12.01
N ALA A 185 -13.66 -5.22 12.23
CA ALA A 185 -14.30 -4.50 13.35
C ALA A 185 -14.06 -2.98 13.34
N GLN A 186 -13.84 -2.41 12.15
CA GLN A 186 -13.58 -0.98 11.94
C GLN A 186 -14.74 -0.31 11.18
N PRO A 187 -14.86 1.04 11.14
CA PRO A 187 -16.01 1.70 10.53
C PRO A 187 -16.16 1.54 9.01
N ALA A 188 -15.23 0.86 8.35
CA ALA A 188 -15.26 0.52 6.93
C ALA A 188 -16.03 -0.80 6.64
N ASP A 189 -16.33 -1.58 7.68
CA ASP A 189 -17.12 -2.80 7.61
C ASP A 189 -18.53 -2.56 7.05
N PRO A 190 -19.19 -3.60 6.48
CA PRO A 190 -20.52 -3.44 5.92
C PRO A 190 -21.57 -3.14 7.01
N PRO A 191 -22.67 -2.42 6.69
CA PRO A 191 -23.72 -2.14 7.65
C PRO A 191 -24.39 -3.42 8.14
N GLY A 192 -24.43 -3.62 9.46
CA GLY A 192 -25.02 -4.79 10.09
C GLY A 192 -24.51 -4.97 11.53
N PRO A 193 -24.90 -6.06 12.21
CA PRO A 193 -24.30 -6.45 13.48
C PRO A 193 -22.84 -6.87 13.25
N VAL A 194 -21.91 -6.06 13.75
CA VAL A 194 -20.50 -6.45 13.90
C VAL A 194 -20.36 -7.09 15.27
N ASP A 195 -19.84 -8.33 15.31
CA ASP A 195 -19.32 -8.92 16.54
C ASP A 195 -17.83 -8.56 16.67
N PRO A 196 -17.42 -7.62 17.53
CA PRO A 196 -16.03 -7.19 17.64
C PRO A 196 -15.13 -8.23 18.32
N LEU A 197 -15.69 -9.34 18.84
CA LEU A 197 -14.95 -10.45 19.46
C LEU A 197 -14.81 -11.66 18.52
N GLY A 198 -15.66 -11.74 17.49
CA GLY A 198 -15.64 -12.78 16.45
C GLY A 198 -15.31 -12.28 15.04
N ALA A 199 -15.04 -10.98 14.83
CA ALA A 199 -14.83 -10.36 13.52
C ALA A 199 -13.85 -11.07 12.56
N TYR A 200 -12.80 -11.72 13.08
CA TYR A 200 -11.80 -12.43 12.28
C TYR A 200 -12.27 -13.84 11.87
N PHE A 201 -13.43 -14.29 12.36
CA PHE A 201 -14.05 -15.56 12.03
C PHE A 201 -15.30 -15.34 11.16
N ASN A 202 -15.36 -16.06 10.04
CA ASN A 202 -16.41 -15.93 9.05
C ASN A 202 -16.59 -14.46 8.57
N PRO A 203 -15.53 -13.72 8.23
CA PRO A 203 -15.63 -12.29 7.93
C PRO A 203 -16.50 -12.01 6.68
N THR A 204 -17.04 -10.81 6.60
CA THR A 204 -17.69 -10.31 5.36
C THR A 204 -16.66 -9.48 4.59
N LEU A 205 -16.25 -9.96 3.42
CA LEU A 205 -15.19 -9.38 2.60
C LEU A 205 -15.74 -8.86 1.27
N ARG A 206 -14.93 -8.13 0.49
CA ARG A 206 -15.26 -7.64 -0.86
C ARG A 206 -14.56 -8.50 -1.91
N ARG A 207 -15.32 -9.33 -2.63
CA ARG A 207 -14.87 -10.07 -3.80
C ARG A 207 -15.20 -9.28 -5.07
N ASN A 208 -14.19 -8.75 -5.77
CA ASN A 208 -14.36 -7.91 -6.97
C ASN A 208 -15.44 -6.83 -6.81
N GLY A 209 -15.39 -6.10 -5.69
CA GLY A 209 -16.35 -5.03 -5.36
C GLY A 209 -17.71 -5.50 -4.81
N GLN A 210 -17.95 -6.80 -4.66
CA GLN A 210 -19.21 -7.33 -4.09
C GLN A 210 -19.00 -7.88 -2.68
N TRP A 211 -19.92 -7.59 -1.76
CA TRP A 211 -19.86 -8.12 -0.40
C TRP A 211 -20.16 -9.64 -0.40
N VAL A 212 -19.28 -10.42 0.23
CA VAL A 212 -19.42 -11.87 0.39
C VAL A 212 -19.16 -12.26 1.84
N LYS A 213 -20.06 -13.07 2.42
CA LYS A 213 -19.83 -13.71 3.71
C LYS A 213 -18.95 -14.93 3.49
N THR A 214 -17.84 -15.02 4.21
CA THR A 214 -16.92 -16.16 4.14
C THR A 214 -17.08 -17.06 5.37
N SER A 215 -16.37 -18.19 5.40
CA SER A 215 -16.38 -19.17 6.49
C SER A 215 -14.96 -19.54 6.87
N GLY A 216 -14.65 -19.67 8.16
CA GLY A 216 -13.29 -19.91 8.66
C GLY A 216 -12.58 -18.64 9.17
N TYR A 217 -11.32 -18.77 9.58
CA TYR A 217 -10.51 -17.66 10.09
C TYR A 217 -9.91 -16.84 8.94
N VAL A 218 -9.85 -15.51 9.08
CA VAL A 218 -9.56 -14.58 7.97
C VAL A 218 -8.25 -14.89 7.22
N SER A 219 -7.16 -15.19 7.95
CA SER A 219 -5.87 -15.54 7.35
C SER A 219 -5.95 -16.80 6.48
N ASP A 220 -6.70 -17.81 6.92
CA ASP A 220 -6.88 -19.06 6.18
C ASP A 220 -7.70 -18.79 4.91
N VAL A 221 -8.81 -18.05 5.04
CA VAL A 221 -9.72 -17.69 3.94
C VAL A 221 -9.02 -16.94 2.80
N ILE A 222 -8.14 -15.98 3.13
CA ILE A 222 -7.40 -15.23 2.09
C ILE A 222 -6.26 -16.05 1.49
N THR A 223 -5.67 -16.97 2.26
CA THR A 223 -4.65 -17.91 1.77
C THR A 223 -5.26 -18.96 0.83
N ASP A 224 -6.45 -19.45 1.14
CA ASP A 224 -7.21 -20.38 0.28
C ASP A 224 -7.49 -19.74 -1.07
N ALA A 225 -8.03 -18.51 -1.08
CA ALA A 225 -8.29 -17.77 -2.30
C ALA A 225 -7.00 -17.44 -3.10
N ALA A 226 -5.88 -17.18 -2.42
CA ALA A 226 -4.58 -17.01 -3.05
C ALA A 226 -4.05 -18.31 -3.69
N ILE A 227 -4.26 -19.47 -3.04
CA ILE A 227 -3.94 -20.80 -3.57
C ILE A 227 -4.81 -21.12 -4.80
N GLU A 228 -6.12 -20.87 -4.74
CA GLU A 228 -7.04 -21.00 -5.88
C GLU A 228 -6.58 -20.16 -7.09
N PHE A 229 -6.15 -18.92 -6.84
CA PHE A 229 -5.62 -18.02 -7.87
C PHE A 229 -4.33 -18.57 -8.53
N ILE A 230 -3.39 -19.09 -7.74
CA ILE A 230 -2.17 -19.74 -8.26
C ILE A 230 -2.54 -20.97 -9.10
N GLU A 231 -3.42 -21.85 -8.60
CA GLU A 231 -3.84 -23.06 -9.32
C GLU A 231 -4.50 -22.74 -10.67
N LYS A 232 -5.34 -21.70 -10.69
CA LYS A 232 -6.05 -21.20 -11.88
C LYS A 232 -5.11 -20.59 -12.91
N HIS A 233 -4.03 -19.94 -12.49
CA HIS A 233 -3.13 -19.18 -13.37
C HIS A 233 -1.74 -19.79 -13.57
N ARG A 234 -1.45 -20.97 -13.03
CA ARG A 234 -0.18 -21.71 -13.16
C ARG A 234 0.43 -21.86 -14.56
N GLY A 235 -0.31 -21.57 -15.63
CA GLY A 235 0.16 -21.61 -17.03
C GLY A 235 0.55 -20.25 -17.62
N GLN A 236 0.52 -19.16 -16.84
CA GLN A 236 0.84 -17.80 -17.28
C GLN A 236 1.44 -17.00 -16.10
N PRO A 237 2.29 -15.99 -16.34
CA PRO A 237 2.88 -15.20 -15.26
C PRO A 237 1.78 -14.50 -14.43
N PHE A 238 1.89 -14.60 -13.10
CA PHE A 238 0.97 -13.94 -12.19
C PHE A 238 1.68 -13.09 -11.12
N PHE A 239 1.01 -12.03 -10.70
CA PHE A 239 1.36 -11.22 -9.54
C PHE A 239 0.29 -11.40 -8.48
N LEU A 240 0.68 -12.02 -7.37
CA LEU A 240 -0.15 -12.24 -6.20
C LEU A 240 0.35 -11.31 -5.08
N TYR A 241 -0.54 -10.48 -4.57
CA TYR A 241 -0.34 -9.73 -3.33
C TYR A 241 -1.19 -10.38 -2.23
N LEU A 242 -0.54 -10.91 -1.20
CA LEU A 242 -1.17 -11.55 -0.03
C LEU A 242 -0.91 -10.69 1.23
N PRO A 243 -1.59 -9.54 1.37
CA PRO A 243 -1.53 -8.72 2.56
C PRO A 243 -2.43 -9.27 3.68
N PHE A 244 -1.86 -10.00 4.62
CA PHE A 244 -2.56 -10.31 5.87
C PHE A 244 -2.95 -9.01 6.61
N ASN A 245 -4.07 -9.05 7.32
CA ASN A 245 -4.45 -8.05 8.33
C ASN A 245 -4.02 -8.49 9.75
N CYS A 246 -3.20 -9.54 9.83
CA CYS A 246 -2.70 -10.11 11.08
C CYS A 246 -1.20 -9.80 11.20
N PRO A 247 -0.64 -9.66 12.41
CA PRO A 247 -1.29 -9.78 13.73
C PRO A 247 -2.01 -8.53 14.29
N HIS A 248 -2.31 -7.50 13.50
CA HIS A 248 -3.06 -6.29 13.91
C HIS A 248 -4.29 -6.57 14.80
N ASP A 249 -4.64 -5.64 15.68
CA ASP A 249 -5.83 -5.76 16.54
C ASP A 249 -7.17 -5.72 15.76
N PRO A 250 -8.27 -6.31 16.28
CA PRO A 250 -8.37 -7.09 17.51
C PRO A 250 -7.66 -8.46 17.45
N HIS A 251 -6.93 -8.82 18.52
CA HIS A 251 -6.13 -10.06 18.59
C HIS A 251 -6.99 -11.33 18.77
N GLN A 252 -7.66 -11.72 17.69
CA GLN A 252 -8.48 -12.91 17.58
C GLN A 252 -7.72 -13.99 16.81
N VAL A 253 -7.77 -15.23 17.30
CA VAL A 253 -7.05 -16.37 16.72
C VAL A 253 -7.75 -17.66 17.15
N PRO A 254 -7.75 -18.75 16.34
CA PRO A 254 -8.33 -20.01 16.77
C PRO A 254 -7.74 -20.52 18.11
N ASP A 255 -8.61 -21.09 18.94
CA ASP A 255 -8.35 -21.45 20.34
C ASP A 255 -7.16 -22.41 20.54
N GLU A 256 -6.78 -23.18 19.52
CA GLU A 256 -5.60 -24.05 19.56
C GLU A 256 -4.29 -23.26 19.55
N TYR A 257 -4.14 -22.25 18.68
CA TYR A 257 -2.96 -21.39 18.61
C TYR A 257 -2.79 -20.61 19.91
N ARG A 258 -3.89 -20.02 20.43
CA ARG A 258 -3.88 -19.33 21.72
C ARG A 258 -3.38 -20.24 22.83
N ARG A 259 -3.98 -21.42 23.00
CA ARG A 259 -3.60 -22.37 24.06
C ARG A 259 -2.17 -22.89 23.92
N ARG A 260 -1.73 -23.15 22.68
CA ARG A 260 -0.36 -23.59 22.35
C ARG A 260 0.71 -22.52 22.57
N CYS A 261 0.33 -21.24 22.49
CA CYS A 261 1.22 -20.12 22.83
C CYS A 261 1.20 -19.84 24.34
N LEU A 262 0.02 -19.83 24.98
CA LEU A 262 -0.15 -19.66 26.44
C LEU A 262 0.66 -20.64 27.29
N SER A 263 0.94 -21.85 26.79
CA SER A 263 1.74 -22.85 27.50
C SER A 263 3.25 -22.58 27.50
N ARG A 264 3.69 -21.40 27.03
CA ARG A 264 5.10 -21.02 26.88
C ARG A 264 5.47 -19.88 27.82
N ASP A 265 6.77 -19.73 28.05
CA ASP A 265 7.29 -18.71 28.94
C ASP A 265 7.39 -17.34 28.25
N PHE A 266 6.50 -16.42 28.63
CA PHE A 266 6.49 -15.03 28.16
C PHE A 266 7.18 -14.06 29.12
N ARG A 267 7.82 -14.54 30.19
CA ARG A 267 8.55 -13.65 31.12
C ARG A 267 9.71 -12.95 30.39
N PRO A 268 10.07 -11.71 30.75
CA PRO A 268 11.21 -11.00 30.14
C PRO A 268 12.54 -11.77 30.18
N GLU A 269 12.70 -12.68 31.14
CA GLU A 269 13.87 -13.55 31.30
C GLU A 269 13.98 -14.63 30.20
N ALA A 270 12.87 -14.99 29.55
CA ALA A 270 12.87 -15.95 28.44
C ALA A 270 13.38 -15.35 27.13
N PHE A 271 13.45 -14.03 27.01
CA PHE A 271 13.89 -13.33 25.80
C PHE A 271 15.37 -12.89 25.90
N PRO A 272 16.12 -12.85 24.78
CA PRO A 272 17.50 -12.41 24.78
C PRO A 272 17.63 -10.97 25.29
N ARG A 273 18.42 -10.78 26.35
CA ARG A 273 18.80 -9.45 26.82
C ARG A 273 19.99 -8.96 25.99
N HIS A 274 19.74 -8.06 25.05
CA HIS A 274 20.82 -7.36 24.36
C HIS A 274 21.44 -6.34 25.33
N PRO A 275 22.75 -6.36 25.63
CA PRO A 275 23.36 -5.48 26.64
C PRO A 275 23.14 -3.98 26.39
N SER A 276 23.05 -3.59 25.11
CA SER A 276 22.67 -2.24 24.67
C SER A 276 21.25 -2.14 24.11
N GLY A 277 20.42 -3.18 24.11
CA GLY A 277 19.05 -3.11 23.56
C GLY A 277 18.01 -2.70 24.57
N HIS A 278 16.92 -2.10 24.09
CA HIS A 278 15.78 -1.67 24.90
C HIS A 278 15.11 -2.88 25.58
N PRO A 279 14.79 -2.80 26.88
CA PRO A 279 14.14 -3.90 27.58
C PRO A 279 12.73 -4.11 27.03
N MET A 280 12.30 -5.37 26.95
CA MET A 280 10.90 -5.72 26.69
C MET A 280 10.01 -5.05 27.73
N THR A 281 8.86 -4.47 27.30
CA THR A 281 8.10 -3.61 28.21
C THR A 281 7.40 -4.42 29.31
N PRO A 282 7.32 -3.91 30.55
CA PRO A 282 6.61 -4.59 31.64
C PRO A 282 5.09 -4.71 31.45
N LYS A 283 4.53 -4.21 30.34
CA LYS A 283 3.08 -4.22 30.03
C LYS A 283 2.67 -5.37 29.11
N ASN A 284 3.54 -6.34 28.90
CA ASN A 284 3.23 -7.56 28.16
C ASN A 284 2.31 -8.49 28.96
N ASP A 285 1.00 -8.36 28.71
CA ASP A 285 0.00 -9.33 29.11
C ASP A 285 0.22 -10.66 28.36
N PRO A 286 0.47 -11.79 29.05
CA PRO A 286 0.70 -13.09 28.41
C PRO A 286 -0.48 -13.58 27.56
N GLU A 287 -1.73 -13.27 27.91
CA GLU A 287 -2.91 -13.66 27.11
C GLU A 287 -2.92 -12.92 25.77
N VAL A 288 -2.59 -11.62 25.79
CA VAL A 288 -2.46 -10.81 24.59
C VAL A 288 -1.29 -11.30 23.74
N LEU A 289 -0.13 -11.54 24.35
CA LEU A 289 1.06 -11.97 23.63
C LEU A 289 0.89 -13.38 23.01
N ALA A 290 0.24 -14.30 23.73
CA ALA A 290 -0.13 -15.60 23.21
C ALA A 290 -1.10 -15.53 22.02
N ARG A 291 -1.99 -14.53 21.99
CA ARG A 291 -2.87 -14.28 20.83
C ARG A 291 -2.08 -13.74 19.64
N VAL A 292 -1.28 -12.69 19.82
CA VAL A 292 -0.41 -12.11 18.77
C VAL A 292 0.51 -13.17 18.17
N TYR A 293 1.24 -13.93 19.00
CA TYR A 293 2.09 -15.00 18.50
C TYR A 293 1.28 -16.12 17.87
N GLY A 294 0.11 -16.47 18.40
CA GLY A 294 -0.78 -17.44 17.76
C GLY A 294 -1.23 -17.00 16.35
N MET A 295 -1.51 -15.71 16.15
CA MET A 295 -1.87 -15.16 14.82
C MET A 295 -0.70 -15.27 13.85
N ILE A 296 0.53 -15.02 14.33
CA ILE A 296 1.76 -15.18 13.54
C ILE A 296 2.05 -16.65 13.24
N GLU A 297 1.84 -17.58 14.17
CA GLU A 297 1.98 -19.02 13.90
C GLU A 297 0.95 -19.50 12.86
N ASN A 298 -0.26 -18.94 12.86
CA ASN A 298 -1.22 -19.21 11.79
C ASN A 298 -0.80 -18.60 10.44
N ILE A 299 -0.14 -17.43 10.44
CA ILE A 299 0.49 -16.90 9.22
C ILE A 299 1.61 -17.85 8.75
N ASP A 300 2.42 -18.39 9.67
CA ASP A 300 3.48 -19.36 9.36
C ASP A 300 2.92 -20.63 8.69
N ASP A 301 1.90 -21.23 9.31
CA ASP A 301 1.21 -22.39 8.74
C ASP A 301 0.65 -22.06 7.34
N ASN A 302 0.09 -20.86 7.13
CA ASN A 302 -0.40 -20.42 5.82
C ASN A 302 0.70 -20.14 4.78
N VAL A 303 1.86 -19.59 5.19
CA VAL A 303 3.06 -19.48 4.34
C VAL A 303 3.56 -20.89 3.96
N GLY A 304 3.56 -21.82 4.90
CA GLY A 304 3.87 -23.23 4.66
C GLY A 304 2.95 -23.86 3.61
N ARG A 305 1.63 -23.67 3.72
CA ARG A 305 0.61 -24.12 2.74
C ARG A 305 0.87 -23.52 1.35
N LEU A 306 1.19 -22.23 1.27
CA LEU A 306 1.45 -21.53 0.02
C LEU A 306 2.74 -22.01 -0.67
N LEU A 307 3.84 -22.15 0.08
CA LEU A 307 5.11 -22.65 -0.43
C LEU A 307 4.99 -24.12 -0.89
N ALA A 308 4.33 -24.98 -0.10
CA ALA A 308 4.05 -26.36 -0.48
C ALA A 308 3.16 -26.44 -1.74
N LYS A 309 2.26 -25.48 -1.97
CA LYS A 309 1.48 -25.39 -3.22
C LYS A 309 2.38 -25.07 -4.42
N LEU A 310 3.34 -24.16 -4.29
CA LEU A 310 4.30 -23.86 -5.36
C LEU A 310 5.16 -25.07 -5.69
N ASP A 311 5.66 -25.78 -4.67
CA ASP A 311 6.45 -27.01 -4.85
C ASP A 311 5.62 -28.09 -5.58
N GLY A 312 4.39 -28.35 -5.11
CA GLY A 312 3.48 -29.34 -5.70
C GLY A 312 3.04 -29.02 -7.14
N LEU A 313 2.93 -27.74 -7.49
CA LEU A 313 2.65 -27.28 -8.86
C LEU A 313 3.92 -27.12 -9.73
N LYS A 314 5.12 -27.35 -9.18
CA LYS A 314 6.41 -27.10 -9.85
C LYS A 314 6.60 -25.65 -10.30
N LEU A 315 6.11 -24.71 -9.49
CA LEU A 315 6.20 -23.27 -9.71
C LEU A 315 7.33 -22.61 -8.91
N ALA A 316 7.93 -23.29 -7.93
CA ALA A 316 8.91 -22.70 -7.01
C ALA A 316 10.09 -22.01 -7.70
N ASP A 317 10.73 -22.67 -8.68
CA ASP A 317 11.89 -22.14 -9.41
C ASP A 317 11.56 -20.92 -10.29
N GLN A 318 10.31 -20.81 -10.73
CA GLN A 318 9.78 -19.74 -11.57
C GLN A 318 8.97 -18.70 -10.78
N THR A 319 9.08 -18.67 -9.45
CA THR A 319 8.32 -17.74 -8.60
C THR A 319 9.25 -16.98 -7.66
N ILE A 320 9.21 -15.65 -7.76
CA ILE A 320 9.78 -14.74 -6.77
C ILE A 320 8.80 -14.65 -5.60
N VAL A 321 9.25 -14.94 -4.38
CA VAL A 321 8.48 -14.74 -3.15
C VAL A 321 9.16 -13.68 -2.29
N VAL A 322 8.42 -12.62 -1.94
CA VAL A 322 8.83 -11.58 -1.01
C VAL A 322 8.02 -11.71 0.29
N TYR A 323 8.66 -11.66 1.45
CA TYR A 323 8.01 -11.63 2.76
C TYR A 323 8.56 -10.50 3.63
N PHE A 324 7.68 -9.59 4.08
CA PHE A 324 8.01 -8.51 5.02
C PHE A 324 6.76 -8.05 5.81
N SER A 325 6.94 -7.15 6.78
CA SER A 325 5.87 -6.52 7.57
C SER A 325 5.76 -5.02 7.26
N ASP A 326 4.57 -4.42 7.34
CA ASP A 326 4.33 -3.05 6.90
C ASP A 326 4.75 -1.93 7.87
N ASN A 327 4.93 -2.23 9.15
CA ASN A 327 5.47 -1.34 10.18
C ASN A 327 5.97 -2.15 11.40
N GLY A 328 6.61 -1.52 12.37
CA GLY A 328 6.93 -2.14 13.67
C GLY A 328 5.71 -2.68 14.43
N CYS A 329 5.91 -3.44 15.50
CA CYS A 329 4.80 -4.04 16.26
C CYS A 329 3.95 -3.03 17.03
N GLN A 330 2.69 -3.41 17.27
CA GLN A 330 1.68 -2.54 17.87
C GLN A 330 1.85 -2.39 19.40
N ASN A 331 1.35 -1.26 19.93
CA ASN A 331 0.93 -1.12 21.34
C ASN A 331 2.01 -1.39 22.42
N HIS A 332 3.30 -1.27 22.09
CA HIS A 332 4.42 -1.58 22.99
C HIS A 332 4.51 -3.06 23.43
N ARG A 333 3.96 -3.97 22.60
CA ARG A 333 3.79 -5.39 22.92
C ARG A 333 4.74 -6.29 22.15
N GLY A 334 5.09 -7.42 22.77
CA GLY A 334 5.95 -8.43 22.19
C GLY A 334 7.44 -8.13 22.32
N TYR A 335 8.26 -8.96 21.66
CA TYR A 335 9.72 -8.86 21.67
C TYR A 335 10.19 -8.09 20.44
N ASN A 336 10.62 -6.84 20.62
CA ASN A 336 11.07 -5.98 19.52
C ASN A 336 12.60 -6.05 19.28
N ALA A 337 13.23 -7.21 19.51
CA ALA A 337 14.67 -7.46 19.32
C ALA A 337 15.64 -6.43 19.98
N GLY A 338 15.18 -5.66 20.96
CA GLY A 338 15.96 -4.60 21.61
C GLY A 338 15.97 -3.25 20.89
N PHE A 339 15.20 -3.06 19.81
CA PHE A 339 15.09 -1.77 19.11
C PHE A 339 14.31 -0.71 19.91
N GLN A 340 14.64 0.57 19.66
CA GLN A 340 13.89 1.69 20.21
C GLN A 340 12.59 1.93 19.41
N GLY A 341 11.52 2.32 20.09
CA GLY A 341 10.25 2.63 19.45
C GLY A 341 9.47 1.41 18.95
N TRP A 342 8.34 1.71 18.31
CA TRP A 342 7.24 0.80 17.96
C TRP A 342 6.44 1.37 16.78
N LYS A 343 5.34 0.73 16.34
CA LYS A 343 4.40 1.32 15.36
C LYS A 343 4.06 2.78 15.68
N GLY A 344 4.08 3.63 14.66
CA GLY A 344 3.80 5.06 14.79
C GLY A 344 4.95 5.88 15.36
N THR A 345 6.18 5.37 15.31
CA THR A 345 7.42 6.10 15.63
C THR A 345 8.46 5.92 14.52
N VAL A 346 9.41 6.85 14.42
CA VAL A 346 10.50 6.84 13.40
C VAL A 346 11.82 6.22 13.88
N TYR A 347 11.83 5.68 15.10
CA TYR A 347 12.92 4.84 15.61
C TYR A 347 12.90 3.46 14.93
N GLU A 348 14.02 2.72 14.92
CA GLU A 348 14.18 1.47 14.17
C GLU A 348 13.08 0.45 14.54
N GLY A 349 12.66 0.38 15.81
CA GLY A 349 11.57 -0.51 16.24
C GLY A 349 10.18 -0.16 15.68
N GLY A 350 10.04 0.97 14.98
CA GLY A 350 8.87 1.35 14.20
C GLY A 350 9.05 1.24 12.67
N ILE A 351 10.28 1.29 12.16
CA ILE A 351 10.57 1.41 10.71
C ILE A 351 11.56 0.38 10.14
N HIS A 352 12.40 -0.27 10.94
CA HIS A 352 13.32 -1.32 10.50
C HIS A 352 12.60 -2.67 10.53
N GLN A 353 12.69 -3.42 9.44
CA GLN A 353 11.97 -4.67 9.25
C GLN A 353 12.82 -5.71 8.54
N PHE A 354 12.46 -6.98 8.72
CA PHE A 354 12.98 -8.04 7.87
C PHE A 354 12.38 -7.92 6.46
N CYS A 355 13.14 -8.31 5.44
CA CYS A 355 12.61 -8.58 4.11
C CYS A 355 13.35 -9.77 3.52
N PHE A 356 12.62 -10.86 3.28
CA PHE A 356 13.13 -12.08 2.67
C PHE A 356 12.70 -12.12 1.20
N LEU A 357 13.63 -12.39 0.29
CA LEU A 357 13.35 -12.50 -1.14
C LEU A 357 13.93 -13.83 -1.69
N ARG A 358 13.04 -14.77 -1.99
CA ARG A 358 13.34 -16.12 -2.48
C ARG A 358 13.06 -16.22 -3.97
N TRP A 359 14.00 -16.74 -4.74
CA TRP A 359 13.79 -17.16 -6.14
C TRP A 359 14.82 -18.24 -6.50
N PRO A 360 14.55 -19.54 -6.23
CA PRO A 360 15.60 -20.55 -6.08
C PRO A 360 16.50 -20.76 -7.32
N ALA A 361 15.94 -20.67 -8.53
CA ALA A 361 16.70 -20.87 -9.76
C ALA A 361 17.63 -19.69 -10.15
N HIS A 362 17.44 -18.50 -9.54
CA HIS A 362 18.16 -17.28 -9.94
C HIS A 362 18.86 -16.56 -8.78
N LEU A 363 18.47 -16.80 -7.52
CA LEU A 363 19.03 -16.18 -6.34
C LEU A 363 19.54 -17.25 -5.37
N LYS A 364 20.82 -17.15 -5.00
CA LYS A 364 21.42 -18.01 -3.98
C LYS A 364 20.90 -17.63 -2.59
N GLY A 365 20.06 -18.50 -2.02
CA GLY A 365 19.57 -18.40 -0.64
C GLY A 365 20.67 -18.41 0.43
N GLY A 366 20.29 -18.15 1.68
CA GLY A 366 21.18 -18.05 2.83
C GLY A 366 22.07 -16.80 2.84
N ARG A 367 21.87 -15.89 1.88
CA ARG A 367 22.65 -14.66 1.75
C ARG A 367 22.01 -13.51 2.52
N ARG A 368 22.85 -12.68 3.14
CA ARG A 368 22.45 -11.42 3.78
C ARG A 368 22.97 -10.24 2.97
N VAL A 369 22.18 -9.17 2.91
CA VAL A 369 22.51 -7.90 2.27
C VAL A 369 22.24 -6.78 3.29
N ASP A 370 23.30 -6.11 3.72
CA ASP A 370 23.34 -5.15 4.82
C ASP A 370 23.22 -3.67 4.37
N ARG A 371 23.15 -3.45 3.06
CA ARG A 371 22.98 -2.13 2.45
C ARG A 371 21.58 -1.60 2.69
N ILE A 372 21.48 -0.33 3.09
CA ILE A 372 20.19 0.31 3.35
C ILE A 372 19.23 0.23 2.15
N SER A 373 18.05 -0.31 2.42
CA SER A 373 16.95 -0.53 1.47
C SER A 373 15.61 -0.18 2.11
N ALA A 374 14.57 0.01 1.30
CA ALA A 374 13.23 0.31 1.78
C ALA A 374 12.12 -0.22 0.86
N ALA A 375 10.87 -0.21 1.34
CA ALA A 375 9.70 -0.67 0.56
C ALA A 375 9.53 0.00 -0.82
N ILE A 376 9.94 1.28 -0.96
CA ILE A 376 9.96 1.99 -2.25
C ILE A 376 10.89 1.34 -3.29
N ASP A 377 11.89 0.58 -2.88
CA ASP A 377 12.82 -0.12 -3.77
C ASP A 377 12.20 -1.40 -4.36
N LEU A 378 11.16 -1.97 -3.75
CA LEU A 378 10.60 -3.26 -4.16
C LEU A 378 9.91 -3.20 -5.53
N ALA A 379 9.13 -2.15 -5.83
CA ALA A 379 8.51 -2.00 -7.14
C ALA A 379 9.52 -1.97 -8.31
N PRO A 380 10.55 -1.07 -8.33
CA PRO A 380 11.56 -1.10 -9.39
C PRO A 380 12.39 -2.39 -9.40
N THR A 381 12.64 -3.01 -8.23
CA THR A 381 13.34 -4.30 -8.16
C THR A 381 12.54 -5.41 -8.84
N LEU A 382 11.26 -5.54 -8.52
CA LEU A 382 10.41 -6.60 -9.07
C LEU A 382 10.20 -6.42 -10.58
N LEU A 383 10.04 -5.18 -11.06
CA LEU A 383 9.98 -4.89 -12.50
C LEU A 383 11.27 -5.30 -13.24
N GLU A 384 12.45 -5.01 -12.68
CA GLU A 384 13.72 -5.44 -13.29
C GLU A 384 13.88 -6.97 -13.28
N LEU A 385 13.58 -7.64 -12.15
CA LEU A 385 13.65 -9.10 -12.05
C LEU A 385 12.66 -9.80 -13.00
N CYS A 386 11.53 -9.16 -13.31
CA CYS A 386 10.54 -9.65 -14.27
C CYS A 386 10.82 -9.28 -15.74
N ASN A 387 11.89 -8.53 -16.01
CA ASN A 387 12.17 -7.92 -17.31
C ASN A 387 10.95 -7.15 -17.86
N VAL A 388 10.43 -6.24 -17.04
CA VAL A 388 9.32 -5.32 -17.34
C VAL A 388 9.81 -3.88 -17.22
N ALA A 389 9.69 -3.11 -18.30
CA ALA A 389 9.96 -1.68 -18.26
C ALA A 389 8.82 -0.93 -17.57
N ALA A 390 9.15 0.08 -16.75
CA ALA A 390 8.15 0.99 -16.20
C ALA A 390 7.50 1.82 -17.34
N PRO A 391 6.20 2.18 -17.23
CA PRO A 391 5.53 3.04 -18.21
C PRO A 391 6.19 4.41 -18.35
N PRO A 392 6.14 5.04 -19.54
CA PRO A 392 6.67 6.38 -19.75
C PRO A 392 6.08 7.39 -18.75
N GLY A 393 6.95 8.20 -18.13
CA GLY A 393 6.56 9.21 -17.15
C GLY A 393 6.57 8.75 -15.69
N VAL A 394 6.55 7.44 -15.41
CA VAL A 394 6.72 6.92 -14.04
C VAL A 394 8.13 7.24 -13.54
N ARG A 395 8.21 7.82 -12.34
CA ARG A 395 9.48 8.11 -11.64
C ARG A 395 9.43 7.52 -10.24
N PHE A 396 10.32 6.57 -9.97
CA PHE A 396 10.49 5.97 -8.66
C PHE A 396 11.36 6.86 -7.75
N ASP A 397 11.06 6.83 -6.45
CA ASP A 397 11.98 7.30 -5.40
C ASP A 397 12.92 6.18 -4.92
N GLY A 398 12.48 4.93 -5.10
CA GLY A 398 13.30 3.75 -4.89
C GLY A 398 14.22 3.43 -6.07
N ARG A 399 15.17 2.53 -5.84
CA ARG A 399 16.05 1.97 -6.87
C ARG A 399 15.96 0.45 -6.86
N SER A 400 16.11 -0.19 -8.02
CA SER A 400 16.18 -1.65 -8.11
C SER A 400 17.37 -2.19 -7.31
N LEU A 401 17.11 -3.18 -6.46
CA LEU A 401 18.10 -3.91 -5.66
C LEU A 401 18.60 -5.18 -6.36
N ALA A 402 18.15 -5.47 -7.59
CA ALA A 402 18.49 -6.69 -8.30
C ALA A 402 20.02 -6.97 -8.38
N PRO A 403 20.91 -5.97 -8.61
CA PRO A 403 22.36 -6.20 -8.54
C PRO A 403 22.86 -6.66 -7.16
N LEU A 404 22.29 -6.17 -6.06
CA LEU A 404 22.62 -6.65 -4.71
C LEU A 404 22.12 -8.08 -4.48
N LEU A 405 20.88 -8.36 -4.89
CA LEU A 405 20.24 -9.67 -4.74
C LEU A 405 21.05 -10.75 -5.50
N ARG A 406 21.44 -10.46 -6.75
CA ARG A 406 22.32 -11.35 -7.54
C ARG A 406 23.75 -11.39 -6.99
N GLY A 407 24.24 -10.32 -6.37
CA GLY A 407 25.60 -10.24 -5.82
C GLY A 407 26.63 -9.65 -6.79
N GLU A 408 26.15 -8.85 -7.74
CA GLU A 408 26.89 -8.29 -8.88
C GLU A 408 27.48 -6.90 -8.59
N SER A 409 27.22 -6.33 -7.41
CA SER A 409 27.51 -4.92 -7.10
C SER A 409 28.65 -4.73 -6.10
N ALA A 410 29.89 -4.64 -6.60
CA ALA A 410 31.06 -4.25 -5.81
C ALA A 410 31.09 -2.76 -5.42
N ALA A 411 30.42 -1.88 -6.18
CA ALA A 411 30.43 -0.42 -6.00
C ALA A 411 29.01 0.14 -5.84
N TRP A 412 28.32 -0.25 -4.76
CA TRP A 412 26.93 0.15 -4.51
C TRP A 412 26.82 1.59 -3.93
N PRO A 413 26.17 2.55 -4.61
CA PRO A 413 26.17 3.94 -4.15
C PRO A 413 25.47 4.14 -2.79
N ASP A 414 26.03 5.02 -1.96
CA ASP A 414 25.36 5.51 -0.75
C ASP A 414 24.12 6.33 -1.07
N ARG A 415 23.17 6.39 -0.12
CA ARG A 415 21.96 7.22 -0.18
C ARG A 415 21.58 7.65 1.24
N VAL A 416 20.52 8.47 1.32
CA VAL A 416 19.75 8.66 2.55
C VAL A 416 18.33 8.17 2.28
N LEU A 417 17.78 7.37 3.18
CA LEU A 417 16.37 7.01 3.23
C LEU A 417 15.65 7.95 4.19
N PHE A 418 14.40 8.28 3.89
CA PHE A 418 13.59 9.16 4.72
C PHE A 418 12.31 8.44 5.15
N CYS A 419 12.05 8.42 6.45
CA CYS A 419 10.79 7.94 6.99
C CYS A 419 10.17 9.08 7.80
N GLN A 420 8.99 9.56 7.41
CA GLN A 420 8.25 10.58 8.14
C GLN A 420 6.79 10.19 8.22
N TRP A 421 6.15 10.35 9.38
CA TRP A 421 4.70 10.19 9.51
C TRP A 421 4.17 10.88 10.76
N HIS A 422 2.97 11.46 10.65
CA HIS A 422 2.19 11.93 11.79
C HIS A 422 0.69 11.90 11.47
N ARG A 423 -0.14 11.97 12.52
CA ARG A 423 -1.57 12.24 12.35
C ARG A 423 -1.77 13.66 11.81
N GLY A 424 -2.27 13.80 10.57
CA GLY A 424 -2.46 15.09 9.91
C GLY A 424 -2.98 14.99 8.47
N ASP A 425 -3.65 16.05 8.02
CA ASP A 425 -4.22 16.14 6.66
C ASP A 425 -3.19 16.48 5.56
N ALA A 426 -2.02 16.99 5.94
CA ALA A 426 -0.90 17.34 5.08
C ALA A 426 0.44 17.08 5.82
N PRO A 427 1.57 16.91 5.11
CA PRO A 427 2.89 16.79 5.72
C PRO A 427 3.34 18.07 6.44
N GLU A 428 3.86 17.95 7.65
CA GLU A 428 4.40 19.08 8.43
C GLU A 428 5.94 18.98 8.51
N ARG A 429 6.66 20.01 8.04
CA ARG A 429 8.14 19.98 8.02
C ARG A 429 8.71 19.77 9.43
N TYR A 430 9.71 18.90 9.52
CA TYR A 430 10.34 18.34 10.71
C TYR A 430 9.44 17.51 11.63
N ARG A 431 8.13 17.38 11.42
CA ARG A 431 7.28 16.62 12.36
C ARG A 431 7.49 15.11 12.20
N ALA A 432 8.09 14.48 13.22
CA ALA A 432 8.28 13.03 13.33
C ALA A 432 8.94 12.39 12.09
N PHE A 433 10.22 12.71 11.84
CA PHE A 433 11.01 12.15 10.74
C PHE A 433 12.30 11.47 11.20
N ALA A 434 12.78 10.53 10.38
CA ALA A 434 14.14 10.02 10.40
C ALA A 434 14.79 10.17 9.01
N ALA A 435 16.08 10.53 8.98
CA ALA A 435 16.93 10.53 7.81
C ALA A 435 18.08 9.52 8.03
N ARG A 436 17.99 8.37 7.37
CA ARG A 436 18.81 7.17 7.56
C ARG A 436 19.79 6.99 6.40
N SER A 437 21.06 7.34 6.62
CA SER A 437 22.17 6.90 5.77
C SER A 437 22.61 5.48 6.16
N GLN A 438 23.65 4.92 5.52
CA GLN A 438 24.20 3.62 5.92
C GLN A 438 24.71 3.64 7.38
N ASP A 439 25.46 4.68 7.75
CA ASP A 439 26.20 4.71 9.03
C ASP A 439 25.57 5.63 10.08
N TRP A 440 24.69 6.56 9.68
CA TRP A 440 24.11 7.59 10.56
C TRP A 440 22.61 7.72 10.38
N LYS A 441 21.90 7.94 11.48
CA LYS A 441 20.47 8.25 11.51
C LYS A 441 20.22 9.53 12.29
N LEU A 442 19.64 10.54 11.63
CA LEU A 442 19.12 11.75 12.27
C LEU A 442 17.63 11.54 12.53
N VAL A 443 17.15 11.86 13.74
CA VAL A 443 15.76 11.68 14.15
C VAL A 443 15.23 13.00 14.72
N GLN A 444 14.04 13.44 14.29
CA GLN A 444 13.21 14.32 15.10
C GLN A 444 12.23 13.45 15.89
N PRO A 445 12.44 13.26 17.21
CA PRO A 445 11.57 12.43 18.01
C PRO A 445 10.19 13.06 18.13
N LEU A 446 9.17 12.33 17.69
CA LEU A 446 7.75 12.50 18.04
C LEU A 446 7.01 11.19 17.76
N GLY A 447 6.16 10.77 18.68
CA GLY A 447 5.21 9.66 18.48
C GLY A 447 3.81 10.11 18.04
N ALA A 448 2.98 9.14 17.65
CA ALA A 448 1.58 9.35 17.23
C ALA A 448 0.72 10.19 18.20
N ALA A 449 1.02 10.15 19.51
CA ALA A 449 0.25 10.79 20.58
C ALA A 449 0.79 12.17 21.00
N GLU A 450 1.96 12.58 20.50
CA GLU A 450 2.64 13.79 20.96
C GLU A 450 2.20 15.04 20.18
N ARG A 451 2.02 16.14 20.92
CA ARG A 451 1.66 17.44 20.32
C ARG A 451 2.90 18.09 19.72
N TRP A 452 2.87 18.31 18.40
CA TRP A 452 3.88 19.12 17.74
C TRP A 452 3.73 20.59 18.13
N ASN A 453 4.84 21.24 18.45
CA ASN A 453 4.92 22.64 18.88
C ASN A 453 5.82 23.51 17.98
N GLY A 454 6.24 22.96 16.83
CA GLY A 454 7.14 23.63 15.89
C GLY A 454 8.62 23.69 16.29
N LYS A 455 9.02 23.15 17.46
CA LYS A 455 10.40 23.20 17.94
C LYS A 455 11.15 21.90 17.64
N THR A 456 12.26 22.02 16.94
CA THR A 456 13.17 20.91 16.64
C THR A 456 14.07 20.57 17.83
N SER A 457 14.30 19.28 18.04
CA SER A 457 15.14 18.67 19.08
C SER A 457 15.78 17.41 18.50
N PHE A 458 16.63 17.57 17.48
CA PHE A 458 17.16 16.43 16.74
C PHE A 458 18.10 15.57 17.58
N GLN A 459 17.97 14.26 17.42
CA GLN A 459 18.86 13.24 17.93
C GLN A 459 19.65 12.63 16.77
N LEU A 460 20.89 12.20 17.01
CA LEU A 460 21.73 11.56 16.02
C LEU A 460 22.32 10.26 16.58
N TYR A 461 22.25 9.19 15.81
CA TYR A 461 22.78 7.88 16.18
C TYR A 461 23.81 7.39 15.15
N ASP A 462 24.93 6.85 15.65
CA ASP A 462 25.91 6.07 14.88
C ASP A 462 25.34 4.65 14.72
N MET A 463 24.82 4.35 13.54
CA MET A 463 24.10 3.10 13.27
C MET A 463 25.02 1.89 13.05
N VAL A 464 26.33 2.09 13.05
CA VAL A 464 27.33 1.00 13.04
C VAL A 464 27.67 0.58 14.47
N ARG A 465 27.77 1.54 15.40
CA ARG A 465 28.14 1.29 16.80
C ARG A 465 26.94 1.17 17.75
N ASP A 466 25.84 1.81 17.42
CA ASP A 466 24.60 1.87 18.20
C ASP A 466 23.35 1.69 17.30
N PRO A 467 23.19 0.51 16.66
CA PRO A 467 22.02 0.21 15.83
C PRO A 467 20.69 0.14 16.59
N LEU A 468 20.72 0.28 17.92
CA LEU A 468 19.55 0.24 18.81
C LEU A 468 19.19 1.61 19.40
N GLU A 469 19.83 2.68 18.94
CA GLU A 469 19.48 4.09 19.22
C GLU A 469 19.54 4.50 20.70
N ARG A 470 20.53 3.99 21.45
CA ARG A 470 20.72 4.27 22.88
C ARG A 470 21.33 5.62 23.21
N ARG A 471 22.30 6.06 22.42
CA ARG A 471 23.14 7.22 22.72
C ARG A 471 22.99 8.26 21.61
N ASP A 472 22.21 9.29 21.90
CA ASP A 472 22.21 10.49 21.10
C ASP A 472 23.60 11.16 21.16
N VAL A 473 24.21 11.33 19.98
CA VAL A 473 25.51 11.98 19.78
C VAL A 473 25.40 13.25 18.90
N ALA A 474 24.19 13.84 18.78
CA ALA A 474 23.96 15.04 17.97
C ALA A 474 24.85 16.22 18.36
N ALA A 475 25.09 16.42 19.66
CA ALA A 475 25.98 17.46 20.18
C ALA A 475 27.48 17.20 19.88
N GLU A 476 27.86 15.93 19.68
CA GLU A 476 29.24 15.52 19.38
C GLU A 476 29.55 15.58 17.86
N HIS A 477 28.52 15.52 17.02
CA HIS A 477 28.64 15.49 15.55
C HIS A 477 27.71 16.49 14.83
N PRO A 478 27.85 17.81 15.08
CA PRO A 478 27.00 18.84 14.47
C PRO A 478 27.13 18.92 12.93
N ASP A 479 28.27 18.48 12.36
CA ASP A 479 28.48 18.35 10.92
C ASP A 479 27.53 17.31 10.29
N ARG A 480 27.33 16.18 10.99
CA ARG A 480 26.47 15.07 10.56
C ARG A 480 24.99 15.46 10.68
N VAL A 481 24.63 16.14 11.77
CA VAL A 481 23.31 16.76 11.93
C VAL A 481 23.01 17.70 10.76
N ALA A 482 23.91 18.65 10.47
CA ALA A 482 23.73 19.60 9.38
C ALA A 482 23.59 18.92 8.01
N LYS A 483 24.44 17.93 7.71
CA LYS A 483 24.40 17.18 6.44
C LYS A 483 23.09 16.40 6.25
N LEU A 484 22.66 15.64 7.26
CA LEU A 484 21.43 14.85 7.17
C LEU A 484 20.18 15.73 7.20
N LYS A 485 20.21 16.84 7.93
CA LYS A 485 19.14 17.85 7.91
C LYS A 485 19.00 18.49 6.52
N ALA A 486 20.10 18.91 5.89
CA ALA A 486 20.05 19.49 4.54
C ALA A 486 19.51 18.48 3.50
N ALA A 487 19.86 17.20 3.63
CA ALA A 487 19.30 16.14 2.80
C ALA A 487 17.79 15.94 3.06
N TYR A 488 17.34 16.02 4.32
CA TYR A 488 15.93 16.01 4.68
C TYR A 488 15.16 17.21 4.13
N ASP A 489 15.70 18.42 4.22
CA ASP A 489 15.05 19.63 3.72
C ASP A 489 14.80 19.52 2.20
N ALA A 490 15.83 19.12 1.45
CA ALA A 490 15.72 18.90 0.00
C ALA A 490 14.73 17.77 -0.36
N TRP A 491 14.72 16.68 0.40
CA TRP A 491 13.75 15.59 0.22
C TRP A 491 12.31 16.06 0.51
N PHE A 492 12.09 16.76 1.62
CA PHE A 492 10.77 17.23 2.03
C PHE A 492 10.19 18.19 0.99
N ASP A 493 11.01 19.12 0.50
CA ASP A 493 10.61 20.06 -0.54
C ASP A 493 10.23 19.32 -1.83
N ASP A 494 11.04 18.36 -2.28
CA ASP A 494 10.76 17.55 -3.48
C ASP A 494 9.49 16.68 -3.34
N VAL A 495 9.32 15.89 -2.26
CA VAL A 495 8.15 15.01 -2.11
C VAL A 495 6.84 15.76 -1.89
N THR A 496 6.89 17.05 -1.52
CA THR A 496 5.70 17.90 -1.32
C THR A 496 5.42 18.87 -2.47
N ALA A 497 6.41 19.28 -3.27
CA ALA A 497 6.28 20.31 -4.31
C ALA A 497 5.23 20.02 -5.40
N GLY A 498 4.80 18.76 -5.58
CA GLY A 498 3.85 18.35 -6.62
C GLY A 498 2.41 18.13 -6.18
N ARG A 499 2.04 18.31 -4.90
CA ARG A 499 0.72 17.92 -4.37
C ARG A 499 0.06 19.01 -3.52
N ASP A 500 -1.16 19.39 -3.90
CA ASP A 500 -2.05 20.18 -3.06
C ASP A 500 -2.84 19.27 -2.11
N TYR A 501 -2.41 19.22 -0.85
CA TYR A 501 -3.06 18.44 0.20
C TYR A 501 -4.39 19.04 0.69
N ALA A 502 -4.72 20.28 0.32
CA ALA A 502 -6.06 20.84 0.54
C ALA A 502 -7.10 20.24 -0.43
N VAL A 503 -6.66 19.58 -1.50
CA VAL A 503 -7.50 18.85 -2.47
C VAL A 503 -7.22 17.34 -2.40
N PRO A 504 -7.81 16.63 -1.41
CA PRO A 504 -7.62 15.20 -1.25
C PRO A 504 -8.28 14.39 -2.38
N PRO A 505 -7.98 13.07 -2.48
CA PRO A 505 -8.72 12.16 -3.36
C PRO A 505 -10.23 12.23 -3.12
N ARG A 506 -11.00 12.02 -4.19
CA ARG A 506 -12.47 12.10 -4.18
C ARG A 506 -13.08 10.74 -4.52
N ILE A 507 -14.06 10.31 -3.73
CA ILE A 507 -14.88 9.14 -4.03
C ILE A 507 -15.87 9.52 -5.14
N VAL A 508 -15.98 8.71 -6.20
CA VAL A 508 -16.80 9.05 -7.37
C VAL A 508 -18.21 8.46 -7.25
N LEU A 509 -19.24 9.32 -7.28
CA LEU A 509 -20.64 8.96 -7.09
C LEU A 509 -21.39 8.79 -8.43
N GLY A 510 -22.08 7.66 -8.60
CA GLY A 510 -22.91 7.40 -9.79
C GLY A 510 -22.12 7.05 -11.05
N ALA A 511 -20.89 6.56 -10.89
CA ALA A 511 -20.13 5.94 -11.97
C ALA A 511 -20.57 4.48 -12.17
N PRO A 512 -20.60 3.94 -13.39
CA PRO A 512 -20.95 2.53 -13.65
C PRO A 512 -20.09 1.50 -12.89
N GLN A 513 -18.85 1.87 -12.57
CA GLN A 513 -17.89 1.03 -11.83
C GLN A 513 -18.25 0.85 -10.35
N GLU A 514 -19.04 1.75 -9.76
CA GLU A 514 -19.58 1.62 -8.41
C GLU A 514 -20.90 2.40 -8.27
N ASN A 515 -22.02 1.66 -8.36
CA ASN A 515 -23.35 2.18 -8.07
C ASN A 515 -24.21 1.04 -7.46
N PRO A 516 -24.66 1.13 -6.20
CA PRO A 516 -24.47 2.22 -5.25
C PRO A 516 -23.03 2.34 -4.72
N VAL A 517 -22.69 3.53 -4.23
CA VAL A 517 -21.49 3.80 -3.42
C VAL A 517 -21.89 3.77 -1.94
N LEU A 518 -21.10 3.13 -1.09
CA LEU A 518 -21.24 3.19 0.37
C LEU A 518 -20.11 4.06 0.94
N LEU A 519 -20.48 5.21 1.51
CA LEU A 519 -19.57 6.11 2.22
C LEU A 519 -19.52 5.74 3.71
N THR A 520 -18.30 5.63 4.26
CA THR A 520 -18.06 5.15 5.63
C THR A 520 -17.19 6.12 6.43
N ARG A 521 -17.21 6.04 7.76
CA ARG A 521 -16.38 6.90 8.63
C ARG A 521 -14.87 6.60 8.54
N GLN A 522 -14.44 5.62 7.74
CA GLN A 522 -13.05 5.45 7.32
C GLN A 522 -12.55 6.69 6.57
N ASP A 523 -13.39 7.25 5.68
CA ASP A 523 -12.96 8.19 4.65
C ASP A 523 -13.48 9.64 4.81
N TRP A 524 -14.23 9.92 5.88
CA TRP A 524 -14.70 11.27 6.16
C TRP A 524 -13.61 12.16 6.80
N ARG A 525 -13.71 13.47 6.57
CA ARG A 525 -12.75 14.49 7.01
C ARG A 525 -13.43 15.61 7.79
N GLY A 526 -12.62 16.49 8.39
CA GLY A 526 -13.09 17.68 9.11
C GLY A 526 -12.68 17.72 10.58
N ARG A 527 -12.83 18.89 11.21
CA ARG A 527 -12.35 19.16 12.58
C ARG A 527 -13.00 18.29 13.66
N GLY A 528 -14.23 17.84 13.44
CA GLY A 528 -14.97 16.93 14.32
C GLY A 528 -14.83 15.44 13.95
N ALA A 529 -14.15 15.10 12.84
CA ALA A 529 -14.18 13.76 12.29
C ALA A 529 -13.36 12.79 13.16
N ASN A 530 -13.98 11.67 13.53
CA ASN A 530 -13.38 10.59 14.30
C ASN A 530 -14.20 9.30 14.09
N TRP A 531 -13.83 8.19 14.73
CA TRP A 531 -14.57 6.92 14.62
C TRP A 531 -15.62 6.70 15.72
N GLY A 532 -15.79 7.64 16.65
CA GLY A 532 -16.81 7.61 17.68
C GLY A 532 -18.21 7.95 17.15
N PRO A 533 -19.28 7.57 17.88
CA PRO A 533 -20.67 7.82 17.47
C PRO A 533 -21.06 9.31 17.46
N LYS A 534 -20.27 10.16 18.11
CA LYS A 534 -20.43 11.63 18.13
C LYS A 534 -19.48 12.36 17.17
N GLY A 535 -18.77 11.64 16.30
CA GLY A 535 -17.93 12.28 15.29
C GLY A 535 -18.79 12.97 14.23
N GLU A 536 -18.34 14.12 13.73
CA GLU A 536 -19.02 14.87 12.67
C GLU A 536 -18.00 15.23 11.59
N GLY A 537 -18.30 14.92 10.34
CA GLY A 537 -17.39 15.11 9.23
C GLY A 537 -18.10 15.06 7.88
N TYR A 538 -17.30 15.23 6.82
CA TYR A 538 -17.76 15.22 5.43
C TYR A 538 -16.95 14.26 4.57
N TRP A 539 -17.56 13.71 3.53
CA TRP A 539 -16.85 12.97 2.48
C TRP A 539 -16.54 13.89 1.31
N GLU A 540 -15.30 13.86 0.82
CA GLU A 540 -14.91 14.53 -0.42
C GLU A 540 -15.27 13.64 -1.60
N VAL A 541 -16.13 14.12 -2.48
CA VAL A 541 -16.73 13.32 -3.55
C VAL A 541 -16.66 14.01 -4.91
N HIS A 542 -16.85 13.24 -5.97
CA HIS A 542 -17.07 13.75 -7.32
C HIS A 542 -18.32 13.11 -7.90
N VAL A 543 -19.34 13.90 -8.23
CA VAL A 543 -20.57 13.41 -8.86
C VAL A 543 -20.30 13.22 -10.35
N ALA A 544 -20.31 11.97 -10.82
CA ALA A 544 -19.86 11.62 -12.18
C ALA A 544 -20.75 12.19 -13.29
N ALA A 545 -22.04 12.40 -13.02
CA ALA A 545 -22.99 13.00 -13.95
C ALA A 545 -24.11 13.72 -13.19
N ALA A 546 -24.70 14.74 -13.80
CA ALA A 546 -25.93 15.33 -13.26
C ALA A 546 -27.09 14.33 -13.42
N GLY A 547 -27.97 14.26 -12.42
CA GLY A 547 -29.04 13.26 -12.39
C GLY A 547 -29.74 13.19 -11.04
N ARG A 548 -30.59 12.17 -10.86
CA ARG A 548 -31.31 11.90 -9.61
C ARG A 548 -30.63 10.77 -8.86
N TYR A 549 -30.48 10.98 -7.56
CA TYR A 549 -29.81 10.06 -6.66
C TYR A 549 -30.73 9.68 -5.51
N ALA A 550 -30.90 8.38 -5.25
CA ALA A 550 -31.44 7.90 -3.99
C ALA A 550 -30.29 7.86 -2.97
N ILE A 551 -30.53 8.40 -1.77
CA ILE A 551 -29.52 8.49 -0.71
C ILE A 551 -30.09 7.91 0.58
N THR A 552 -29.41 6.93 1.18
CA THR A 552 -29.81 6.32 2.45
C THR A 552 -28.76 6.60 3.50
N VAL A 553 -29.14 7.37 4.51
CA VAL A 553 -28.29 7.71 5.66
C VAL A 553 -28.57 6.70 6.76
N ARG A 554 -27.53 6.03 7.28
CA ARG A 554 -27.61 5.02 8.35
C ARG A 554 -26.93 5.53 9.62
N PHE A 555 -27.51 5.30 10.78
CA PHE A 555 -27.06 5.83 12.07
C PHE A 555 -27.35 4.83 13.20
N ALA A 556 -26.71 5.04 14.36
CA ALA A 556 -27.05 4.28 15.57
C ALA A 556 -28.52 4.51 15.93
N GLN A 557 -29.19 3.48 16.47
CA GLN A 557 -30.64 3.51 16.69
C GLN A 557 -31.07 4.76 17.49
N ALA A 558 -31.98 5.53 16.91
CA ALA A 558 -32.44 6.81 17.44
C ALA A 558 -33.10 6.64 18.81
N SER A 559 -32.52 7.23 19.87
CA SER A 559 -33.08 7.24 21.23
C SER A 559 -34.38 8.04 21.38
N ALA A 560 -34.53 9.13 20.61
CA ALA A 560 -35.68 10.04 20.61
C ALA A 560 -36.13 10.37 19.17
N ASN A 561 -37.27 11.02 19.03
CA ASN A 561 -37.67 11.63 17.75
C ASN A 561 -36.69 12.76 17.38
N GLY A 562 -36.53 13.02 16.09
CA GLY A 562 -35.53 13.97 15.61
C GLY A 562 -35.59 14.19 14.11
N GLU A 563 -34.48 14.62 13.53
CA GLU A 563 -34.31 14.77 12.08
C GLU A 563 -32.94 14.30 11.60
N VAL A 564 -32.89 13.80 10.37
CA VAL A 564 -31.63 13.63 9.63
C VAL A 564 -31.48 14.82 8.70
N ALA A 565 -30.36 15.52 8.82
CA ALA A 565 -29.93 16.55 7.88
C ALA A 565 -28.86 15.99 6.95
N LEU A 566 -29.03 16.21 5.64
CA LEU A 566 -28.12 15.79 4.59
C LEU A 566 -27.81 17.00 3.69
N SER A 567 -26.52 17.23 3.42
CA SER A 567 -26.03 18.21 2.46
C SER A 567 -25.16 17.52 1.41
N LEU A 568 -25.45 17.72 0.13
CA LEU A 568 -24.67 17.19 -0.99
C LEU A 568 -24.81 18.08 -2.23
N GLY A 569 -23.69 18.51 -2.80
CA GLY A 569 -23.66 19.21 -4.10
C GLY A 569 -24.43 20.53 -4.12
N GLY A 570 -24.48 21.24 -2.99
CA GLY A 570 -25.28 22.47 -2.82
C GLY A 570 -26.74 22.24 -2.42
N VAL A 571 -27.24 21.00 -2.46
CA VAL A 571 -28.57 20.64 -1.97
C VAL A 571 -28.51 20.32 -0.48
N SER A 572 -29.34 20.98 0.32
CA SER A 572 -29.52 20.71 1.75
C SER A 572 -30.96 20.29 2.02
N VAL A 573 -31.14 19.10 2.57
CA VAL A 573 -32.45 18.48 2.83
C VAL A 573 -32.52 17.90 4.24
N ARG A 574 -33.72 17.90 4.82
CA ARG A 574 -34.02 17.36 6.15
C ARG A 574 -35.20 16.42 6.07
N ARG A 575 -35.20 15.33 6.85
CA ARG A 575 -36.37 14.46 7.04
C ARG A 575 -36.53 14.07 8.51
N PRO A 576 -37.76 13.99 9.02
CA PRO A 576 -38.01 13.56 10.39
C PRO A 576 -37.65 12.07 10.57
N VAL A 577 -37.18 11.74 11.77
CA VAL A 577 -36.87 10.40 12.25
C VAL A 577 -37.61 10.16 13.56
N LYS A 578 -38.11 8.95 13.74
CA LYS A 578 -38.76 8.50 14.98
C LYS A 578 -37.78 7.73 15.86
N ALA A 579 -38.01 7.76 17.17
CA ALA A 579 -37.34 6.88 18.11
C ALA A 579 -37.43 5.41 17.64
N GLY A 580 -36.33 4.67 17.76
CA GLY A 580 -36.19 3.29 17.31
C GLY A 580 -35.77 3.09 15.85
N GLN A 581 -35.74 4.12 15.00
CA GLN A 581 -35.21 4.02 13.64
C GLN A 581 -33.67 4.09 13.60
N SER A 582 -33.05 3.47 12.60
CA SER A 582 -31.58 3.47 12.37
C SER A 582 -31.18 3.87 10.94
N GLU A 583 -32.16 4.22 10.09
CA GLU A 583 -31.92 4.72 8.73
C GLU A 583 -32.95 5.77 8.32
N CYS A 584 -32.57 6.62 7.35
CA CYS A 584 -33.43 7.61 6.73
C CYS A 584 -33.09 7.71 5.24
N ALA A 585 -34.09 7.50 4.38
CA ALA A 585 -33.94 7.53 2.93
C ALA A 585 -34.41 8.86 2.32
N PHE A 586 -33.70 9.33 1.30
CA PHE A 586 -34.02 10.47 0.45
C PHE A 586 -34.18 9.89 -0.97
N PRO A 587 -35.42 9.66 -1.45
CA PRO A 587 -35.65 8.76 -2.59
C PRO A 587 -35.24 9.32 -3.95
N ALA A 588 -35.17 10.64 -4.10
CA ALA A 588 -34.65 11.31 -5.29
C ALA A 588 -34.13 12.71 -4.92
N VAL A 589 -32.82 12.88 -4.97
CA VAL A 589 -32.11 14.15 -4.82
C VAL A 589 -31.47 14.48 -6.17
N ALA A 590 -31.80 15.64 -6.73
CA ALA A 590 -31.19 16.10 -7.98
C ALA A 590 -29.80 16.67 -7.69
N LEU A 591 -28.75 16.13 -8.32
CA LEU A 591 -27.37 16.57 -8.14
C LEU A 591 -26.80 17.08 -9.47
N SER A 592 -25.92 18.07 -9.37
CA SER A 592 -25.04 18.52 -10.46
C SER A 592 -23.78 17.67 -10.52
N ALA A 593 -23.22 17.49 -11.72
CA ALA A 593 -21.91 16.86 -11.90
C ALA A 593 -20.78 17.70 -11.28
N GLY A 594 -19.68 17.06 -10.90
CA GLY A 594 -18.45 17.72 -10.47
C GLY A 594 -18.08 17.50 -9.00
N PRO A 595 -17.05 18.22 -8.49
CA PRO A 595 -16.58 18.10 -7.11
C PRO A 595 -17.64 18.58 -6.11
N ALA A 596 -17.90 17.79 -5.08
CA ALA A 596 -18.82 18.13 -3.99
C ALA A 596 -18.34 17.56 -2.64
N ARG A 597 -19.07 17.91 -1.58
CA ARG A 597 -18.98 17.25 -0.26
C ARG A 597 -20.32 16.61 0.08
N VAL A 598 -20.27 15.47 0.77
CA VAL A 598 -21.42 14.88 1.48
C VAL A 598 -21.25 15.19 2.96
N GLU A 599 -22.26 15.77 3.59
CA GLU A 599 -22.37 15.93 5.04
C GLU A 599 -23.70 15.33 5.50
N ALA A 600 -23.69 14.56 6.58
CA ALA A 600 -24.90 13.98 7.14
C ALA A 600 -24.83 13.91 8.67
N SER A 601 -25.92 14.30 9.34
CA SER A 601 -26.02 14.31 10.80
C SER A 601 -27.41 13.87 11.26
N LEU A 602 -27.46 13.22 12.41
CA LEU A 602 -28.70 12.94 13.14
C LEU A 602 -28.85 13.97 14.27
N ARG A 603 -29.99 14.64 14.35
CA ARG A 603 -30.32 15.60 15.41
C ARG A 603 -31.46 15.05 16.25
N GLN A 604 -31.27 15.02 17.56
CA GLN A 604 -32.24 14.50 18.53
C GLN A 604 -32.22 15.42 19.75
N ASP A 605 -33.38 15.91 20.16
CA ASP A 605 -33.50 16.93 21.21
C ASP A 605 -32.56 18.12 20.97
N SER A 606 -31.61 18.39 21.88
CA SER A 606 -30.57 19.40 21.74
C SER A 606 -29.21 18.88 21.24
N ALA A 607 -29.11 17.57 20.97
CA ALA A 607 -27.87 16.91 20.55
C ALA A 607 -27.81 16.72 19.02
N THR A 608 -26.61 16.92 18.46
CA THR A 608 -26.25 16.44 17.11
C THR A 608 -25.29 15.27 17.25
N GLY A 609 -25.44 14.27 16.39
CA GLY A 609 -24.62 13.07 16.35
C GLY A 609 -24.25 12.68 14.92
N GLY A 610 -23.16 11.94 14.80
CA GLY A 610 -22.66 11.42 13.54
C GLY A 610 -23.52 10.32 12.97
N VAL A 611 -23.52 10.21 11.64
CA VAL A 611 -24.08 9.05 10.94
C VAL A 611 -23.00 7.98 10.78
N GLN A 612 -23.40 6.72 10.67
CA GLN A 612 -22.46 5.60 10.49
C GLN A 612 -22.08 5.40 9.02
N TYR A 613 -23.06 5.51 8.11
CA TYR A 613 -22.89 5.31 6.68
C TYR A 613 -23.80 6.22 5.87
N VAL A 614 -23.40 6.51 4.62
CA VAL A 614 -24.29 7.08 3.59
C VAL A 614 -24.18 6.24 2.33
N GLU A 615 -25.24 5.54 1.94
CA GLU A 615 -25.35 4.89 0.63
C GLU A 615 -25.88 5.91 -0.39
N VAL A 616 -25.20 6.06 -1.53
CA VAL A 616 -25.60 6.94 -2.63
C VAL A 616 -25.76 6.12 -3.90
N ARG A 617 -26.96 6.14 -4.49
CA ARG A 617 -27.30 5.39 -5.70
C ARG A 617 -27.86 6.32 -6.78
N ARG A 618 -27.21 6.38 -7.93
CA ARG A 618 -27.74 7.06 -9.13
C ARG A 618 -28.91 6.26 -9.73
N LEU A 619 -29.94 6.96 -10.20
CA LEU A 619 -31.22 6.39 -10.64
C LEU A 619 -31.47 6.48 -12.16
N ASP A 620 -30.73 7.32 -12.88
CA ASP A 620 -30.92 7.67 -14.30
C ASP A 620 -29.63 7.69 -15.11
#